data_AF-A0A370TVV0-F1
#
_entry.id   AF-A0A370TVV0-F1
#
_cell.length_a   1.000
_cell.length_b   1.000
_cell.length_c   1.000
_cell.angle_alpha   90.00
_cell.angle_beta   90.00
_cell.angle_gamma   90.00
#
_symmetry.space_group_name_H-M   'P 1'
#
loop_
_entity.id
_entity.type
_entity.pdbx_description
1 polymer ?
#
loop_
_entity_poly.entity_id
_entity_poly.type
_entity_poly.pdbx_seq_one_letter_code
_entity_poly.pdbx_strand_id
1 'polypeptide(L)'
;MLEFMDYIQQAFYEGSHWNYENSYSQLTATARALLDFDTPRGLRLNLSSLSSPNFATSYAIGSVGLVDGSLSYLYTSLPLRTTSQSGNVDLHNVIRGYRQIQELRRKEESWMWERWQGGRRIDKRDTLLYGRLYLPQSTLEGLYLRRISPTQQLKLSVVSDSRLRNGGTVLALHQYDVGKYNAESLYSTDGGLIGFRGLYNFGPDPRKETTEQPPRMDDRFYGRFSAGAEMYYGSLNKSGGVSFGGRFATLPAHKGTPLTATLTLNPLMGNVSTTYAVKAGENLALCSKFDFNVYSYESDLMLGFELWRMKGRSEPRRERSIAAKLEWRADTIEEKATPEPEQVMGVLKARMDQNWKIGLLWEGRVKELLFTLGTSIDMKRRDQPFRVLGLELQYSS
;
A
#
# COMPACT_ATOMS: atom_id res chain seq x y z
N MET A 1 -4.87 8.41 -2.33
CA MET A 1 -3.50 8.58 -1.80
C MET A 1 -3.46 7.89 -0.44
N LEU A 2 -2.31 7.42 0.06
CA LEU A 2 -2.27 6.90 1.43
C LEU A 2 -2.61 8.01 2.44
N GLU A 3 -3.51 7.73 3.36
CA GLU A 3 -3.70 8.62 4.52
C GLU A 3 -2.41 8.66 5.34
N PHE A 4 -2.17 9.75 6.06
CA PHE A 4 -0.91 9.93 6.80
C PHE A 4 -0.65 8.78 7.79
N MET A 5 -1.70 8.31 8.45
CA MET A 5 -1.60 7.21 9.41
C MET A 5 -1.29 5.87 8.75
N ASP A 6 -1.80 5.62 7.54
CA ASP A 6 -1.43 4.43 6.76
C ASP A 6 0.02 4.50 6.28
N TYR A 7 0.48 5.69 5.87
CA TYR A 7 1.88 5.92 5.50
C TYR A 7 2.82 5.65 6.68
N ILE A 8 2.49 6.13 7.88
CA ILE A 8 3.27 5.87 9.09
C ILE A 8 3.26 4.37 9.46
N GLN A 9 2.13 3.67 9.27
CA GLN A 9 2.08 2.21 9.42
C GLN A 9 2.98 1.50 8.40
N GLN A 10 3.02 1.95 7.14
CA GLN A 10 3.94 1.40 6.14
C GLN A 10 5.40 1.64 6.54
N ALA A 11 5.74 2.85 7.00
CA ALA A 11 7.06 3.17 7.52
C ALA A 11 7.43 2.29 8.73
N PHE A 12 6.46 1.93 9.57
CA PHE A 12 6.68 0.97 10.66
C PHE A 12 6.97 -0.45 10.14
N TYR A 13 6.25 -0.94 9.13
CA TYR A 13 6.58 -2.24 8.51
C TYR A 13 7.98 -2.25 7.90
N GLU A 14 8.37 -1.17 7.22
CA GLU A 14 9.69 -1.03 6.62
C GLU A 14 10.78 -0.94 7.68
N GLY A 15 10.59 -0.10 8.71
CA GLY A 15 11.51 0.09 9.82
C GLY A 15 11.66 -1.15 10.71
N SER A 16 10.61 -1.95 10.86
CA SER A 16 10.67 -3.24 11.55
C SER A 16 11.10 -4.39 10.63
N HIS A 17 11.37 -4.15 9.35
CA HIS A 17 11.72 -5.21 8.38
C HIS A 17 10.65 -6.31 8.24
N TRP A 18 9.36 -5.95 8.39
CA TRP A 18 8.25 -6.85 8.09
C TRP A 18 7.87 -6.76 6.62
N ASN A 19 7.76 -7.91 5.94
CA ASN A 19 7.40 -7.94 4.53
C ASN A 19 5.88 -8.06 4.38
N TYR A 20 5.20 -6.92 4.32
CA TYR A 20 3.74 -6.89 4.18
C TYR A 20 3.24 -7.46 2.84
N GLU A 21 4.07 -7.43 1.78
CA GLU A 21 3.71 -7.95 0.45
C GLU A 21 3.61 -9.48 0.41
N ASN A 22 4.20 -10.16 1.39
CA ASN A 22 4.21 -11.62 1.48
C ASN A 22 2.97 -12.19 2.17
N SER A 23 1.80 -11.57 1.98
CA SER A 23 0.54 -12.00 2.58
C SER A 23 -0.46 -12.39 1.48
N TYR A 24 -1.28 -13.41 1.76
CA TYR A 24 -2.38 -13.77 0.87
C TYR A 24 -3.35 -12.59 0.65
N SER A 25 -3.57 -11.76 1.66
CA SER A 25 -4.42 -10.55 1.56
C SER A 25 -3.91 -9.53 0.52
N GLN A 26 -2.61 -9.54 0.25
CA GLN A 26 -1.93 -8.64 -0.69
C GLN A 26 -1.64 -9.30 -2.05
N LEU A 27 -2.22 -10.48 -2.33
CA LEU A 27 -2.03 -11.18 -3.60
C LEU A 27 -2.42 -10.29 -4.80
N THR A 28 -3.56 -9.60 -4.70
CA THR A 28 -4.10 -8.71 -5.75
C THR A 28 -3.84 -7.22 -5.47
N ALA A 29 -2.83 -6.89 -4.66
CA ALA A 29 -2.59 -5.51 -4.23
C ALA A 29 -2.31 -4.54 -5.40
N THR A 30 -1.52 -4.97 -6.39
CA THR A 30 -1.22 -4.18 -7.60
C THR A 30 -2.47 -3.94 -8.45
N ALA A 31 -3.29 -4.98 -8.64
CA ALA A 31 -4.57 -4.89 -9.32
C ALA A 31 -5.49 -3.87 -8.63
N ARG A 32 -5.67 -4.00 -7.30
CA ARG A 32 -6.48 -3.08 -6.49
C ARG A 32 -5.97 -1.65 -6.56
N ALA A 33 -4.65 -1.44 -6.52
CA ALA A 33 -4.07 -0.10 -6.58
C ALA A 33 -4.34 0.61 -7.93
N LEU A 34 -4.37 -0.16 -9.03
CA LEU A 34 -4.56 0.38 -10.39
C LEU A 34 -6.03 0.49 -10.80
N LEU A 35 -6.90 -0.40 -10.30
CA LEU A 35 -8.30 -0.51 -10.73
C LEU A 35 -9.31 -0.11 -9.67
N ASP A 36 -9.02 -0.36 -8.40
CA ASP A 36 -9.96 -0.16 -7.28
C ASP A 36 -9.56 1.05 -6.43
N PHE A 37 -9.27 2.17 -7.09
CA PHE A 37 -9.02 3.43 -6.38
C PHE A 37 -10.34 4.12 -6.03
N ASP A 38 -10.38 4.66 -4.81
CA ASP A 38 -11.51 5.45 -4.32
C ASP A 38 -11.41 6.88 -4.88
N THR A 39 -12.47 7.31 -5.56
CA THR A 39 -12.61 8.72 -5.97
C THR A 39 -13.17 9.51 -4.78
N PRO A 40 -12.46 10.54 -4.26
CA PRO A 40 -12.98 11.38 -3.20
C PRO A 40 -14.34 11.99 -3.59
N ARG A 41 -15.18 12.22 -2.59
CA ARG A 41 -16.47 12.90 -2.73
C ARG A 41 -16.39 14.21 -1.96
N GLY A 42 -16.86 15.31 -2.55
CA GLY A 42 -16.85 16.61 -1.86
C GLY A 42 -15.44 17.10 -1.52
N LEU A 43 -15.30 17.89 -0.46
CA LEU A 43 -14.02 18.45 -0.03
C LEU A 43 -13.58 17.81 1.28
N ARG A 44 -12.33 17.33 1.33
CA ARG A 44 -11.71 16.77 2.53
C ARG A 44 -10.36 17.43 2.80
N LEU A 45 -10.13 17.83 4.03
CA LEU A 45 -8.88 18.42 4.52
C LEU A 45 -8.31 17.51 5.60
N ASN A 46 -7.09 17.03 5.39
CA ASN A 46 -6.35 16.25 6.37
C ASN A 46 -5.12 17.05 6.83
N LEU A 47 -5.09 17.44 8.08
CA LEU A 47 -3.94 18.06 8.74
C LEU A 47 -3.27 17.00 9.60
N SER A 48 -1.97 16.84 9.46
CA SER A 48 -1.23 15.82 10.19
C SER A 48 0.13 16.34 10.64
N SER A 49 0.63 15.80 11.75
CA SER A 49 1.93 16.18 12.29
C SER A 49 2.58 15.00 12.97
N LEU A 50 3.88 14.84 12.73
CA LEU A 50 4.73 13.94 13.51
C LEU A 50 5.40 14.72 14.65
N SER A 51 4.70 14.90 15.77
CA SER A 51 5.17 15.72 16.90
C SER A 51 6.43 15.18 17.56
N SER A 52 6.65 13.86 17.52
CA SER A 52 7.92 13.22 17.86
C SER A 52 8.15 11.99 16.97
N PRO A 53 9.37 11.46 16.85
CA PRO A 53 9.63 10.24 16.07
C PRO A 53 8.79 9.02 16.48
N ASN A 54 8.20 9.06 17.68
CA ASN A 54 7.37 8.01 18.26
C ASN A 54 5.87 8.34 18.28
N PHE A 55 5.48 9.57 17.93
CA PHE A 55 4.10 10.05 18.14
C PHE A 55 3.62 10.89 16.97
N ALA A 56 2.50 10.48 16.38
CA ALA A 56 1.87 11.13 15.25
C ALA A 56 0.42 11.50 15.59
N THR A 57 -0.03 12.66 15.09
CA THR A 57 -1.40 13.15 15.23
C THR A 57 -1.98 13.51 13.87
N SER A 58 -3.28 13.29 13.67
CA SER A 58 -3.96 13.73 12.46
C SER A 58 -5.41 14.14 12.73
N TYR A 59 -5.81 15.22 12.08
CA TYR A 59 -7.13 15.81 12.09
C TYR A 59 -7.65 15.79 10.66
N ALA A 60 -8.79 15.12 10.44
CA ALA A 60 -9.50 15.15 9.17
C ALA A 60 -10.80 15.93 9.32
N ILE A 61 -11.16 16.73 8.32
CA ILE A 61 -12.43 17.44 8.22
C ILE A 61 -12.96 17.25 6.80
N GLY A 62 -14.21 16.80 6.67
CA GLY A 62 -14.88 16.54 5.40
C GLY A 62 -16.20 17.31 5.28
N SER A 63 -16.55 17.69 4.04
CA SER A 63 -17.79 18.41 3.72
C SER A 63 -18.91 17.51 3.16
N VAL A 64 -18.73 16.19 3.16
CA VAL A 64 -19.74 15.24 2.67
C VAL A 64 -20.77 14.98 3.78
N GLY A 65 -21.86 15.75 3.80
CA GLY A 65 -22.93 15.66 4.80
C GLY A 65 -22.84 16.77 5.86
N LEU A 66 -23.28 16.48 7.10
CA LEU A 66 -22.92 17.31 8.26
C LEU A 66 -21.40 17.15 8.47
N VAL A 67 -20.70 18.26 8.76
CA VAL A 67 -19.24 18.34 8.95
C VAL A 67 -18.73 17.08 9.66
N ASP A 68 -18.07 16.22 8.91
CA ASP A 68 -17.56 14.93 9.39
C ASP A 68 -16.09 15.13 9.72
N GLY A 69 -15.66 14.69 10.89
CA GLY A 69 -14.33 14.92 11.38
C GLY A 69 -13.72 13.67 12.00
N SER A 70 -12.40 13.55 11.97
CA SER A 70 -11.75 12.48 12.74
C SER A 70 -10.45 12.93 13.36
N LEU A 71 -10.25 12.51 14.60
CA LEU A 71 -9.05 12.74 15.38
C LEU A 71 -8.29 11.42 15.51
N SER A 72 -7.05 11.39 15.04
CA SER A 72 -6.21 10.20 15.04
C SER A 72 -4.94 10.41 15.86
N TYR A 73 -4.59 9.41 16.65
CA TYR A 73 -3.38 9.32 17.46
C TYR A 73 -2.64 8.04 17.11
N LEU A 74 -1.32 8.13 16.95
CA LEU A 74 -0.47 6.98 16.69
C LEU A 74 0.77 7.07 17.56
N TYR A 75 1.07 6.00 18.29
CA TYR A 75 2.28 5.81 19.08
C TYR A 75 3.05 4.60 18.56
N THR A 76 4.37 4.71 18.47
CA THR A 76 5.28 3.62 18.09
C THR A 76 6.45 3.55 19.05
N SER A 77 6.85 2.33 19.42
CA SER A 77 8.07 2.12 20.21
C SER A 77 9.35 2.20 19.37
N LEU A 78 9.23 2.01 18.06
CA LEU A 78 10.32 2.16 17.10
C LEU A 78 10.35 3.62 16.60
N PRO A 79 11.47 4.35 16.76
CA PRO A 79 11.58 5.72 16.27
C PRO A 79 11.59 5.75 14.74
N LEU A 80 10.55 6.31 14.16
CA LEU A 80 10.41 6.42 12.71
C LEU A 80 11.17 7.66 12.22
N ARG A 81 12.22 7.44 11.43
CA ARG A 81 13.02 8.50 10.78
C ARG A 81 12.50 8.86 9.38
N THR A 82 11.25 8.51 9.08
CA THR A 82 10.68 8.78 7.77
C THR A 82 10.41 10.27 7.59
N THR A 83 10.41 10.75 6.36
CA THR A 83 10.03 12.13 6.06
C THR A 83 8.55 12.31 6.38
N SER A 84 8.24 13.16 7.38
CA SER A 84 6.87 13.54 7.75
C SER A 84 6.37 14.72 6.95
N GLN A 85 7.28 15.62 6.55
CA GLN A 85 6.97 16.85 5.82
C GLN A 85 6.51 16.55 4.40
N SER A 86 5.24 16.83 4.14
CA SER A 86 4.55 16.68 2.84
C SER A 86 5.32 17.25 1.64
N GLY A 87 6.08 18.33 1.82
CA GLY A 87 6.94 18.89 0.78
C GLY A 87 8.09 17.97 0.34
N ASN A 88 8.64 17.18 1.27
CA ASN A 88 9.85 16.35 1.07
C ASN A 88 9.56 14.86 0.92
N VAL A 89 8.29 14.43 1.04
CA VAL A 89 7.91 13.03 0.88
C VAL A 89 8.01 12.62 -0.60
N ASP A 90 8.51 11.41 -0.84
CA ASP A 90 8.50 10.79 -2.17
C ASP A 90 7.09 10.26 -2.47
N LEU A 91 6.54 10.69 -3.60
CA LEU A 91 5.19 10.30 -4.03
C LEU A 91 5.08 8.80 -4.30
N HIS A 92 6.17 8.11 -4.68
CA HIS A 92 6.15 6.66 -4.86
C HIS A 92 5.81 5.90 -3.56
N ASN A 93 6.13 6.48 -2.40
CA ASN A 93 5.88 5.85 -1.10
C ASN A 93 4.46 6.13 -0.57
N VAL A 94 3.81 7.19 -1.05
CA VAL A 94 2.48 7.62 -0.57
C VAL A 94 1.36 7.24 -1.55
N ILE A 95 1.66 7.24 -2.85
CA ILE A 95 0.68 6.91 -3.88
C ILE A 95 0.63 5.40 -4.05
N ARG A 96 -0.57 4.82 -3.86
CA ARG A 96 -0.81 3.40 -4.14
C ARG A 96 -0.82 3.19 -5.66
N GLY A 97 0.26 2.67 -6.22
CA GLY A 97 0.40 2.42 -7.66
C GLY A 97 0.89 1.02 -7.98
N TYR A 98 1.36 0.83 -9.21
CA TYR A 98 2.10 -0.38 -9.58
C TYR A 98 3.38 -0.48 -8.75
N ARG A 99 3.46 -1.51 -7.90
CA ARG A 99 4.65 -1.83 -7.12
C ARG A 99 5.23 -3.15 -7.60
N GLN A 100 6.49 -3.11 -8.03
CA GLN A 100 7.21 -4.32 -8.39
C GLN A 100 7.56 -5.11 -7.13
N ILE A 101 7.15 -6.36 -7.12
CA ILE A 101 7.38 -7.29 -6.03
C ILE A 101 8.87 -7.49 -5.79
N GLN A 102 9.30 -7.32 -4.54
CA GLN A 102 10.70 -7.44 -4.16
C GLN A 102 11.10 -8.90 -3.92
N GLU A 103 12.41 -9.18 -3.99
CA GLU A 103 12.98 -10.47 -3.63
C GLU A 103 12.71 -10.81 -2.15
N LEU A 104 12.58 -12.11 -1.87
CA LEU A 104 12.36 -12.57 -0.51
C LEU A 104 13.63 -12.39 0.30
N ARG A 105 13.54 -11.65 1.40
CA ARG A 105 14.64 -11.46 2.34
C ARG A 105 14.65 -12.56 3.39
N ARG A 106 15.84 -13.03 3.78
CA ARG A 106 16.02 -13.86 4.97
C ARG A 106 15.53 -13.10 6.19
N LYS A 107 14.75 -13.76 7.04
CA LYS A 107 14.31 -13.19 8.31
C LYS A 107 15.46 -13.25 9.31
N GLU A 108 15.51 -12.26 10.19
CA GLU A 108 16.46 -12.23 11.30
C GLU A 108 16.24 -13.43 12.22
N GLU A 109 17.35 -13.94 12.76
CA GLU A 109 17.29 -15.06 13.70
C GLU A 109 16.92 -14.56 15.11
N SER A 110 16.34 -15.44 15.93
CA SER A 110 15.82 -15.05 17.24
C SER A 110 16.88 -14.46 18.17
N TRP A 111 18.14 -14.87 18.04
CA TRP A 111 19.25 -14.35 18.83
C TRP A 111 19.64 -12.90 18.46
N MET A 112 19.34 -12.46 17.23
CA MET A 112 19.64 -11.09 16.77
C MET A 112 18.77 -10.03 17.48
N TRP A 113 17.65 -10.45 18.09
CA TRP A 113 16.76 -9.56 18.84
C TRP A 113 17.12 -9.47 20.32
N GLU A 114 18.11 -10.23 20.77
CA GLU A 114 18.50 -10.27 22.17
C GLU A 114 19.39 -9.08 22.50
N ARG A 115 18.90 -8.17 23.34
CA ARG A 115 19.66 -7.05 23.87
C ARG A 115 19.94 -7.29 25.34
N TRP A 116 21.21 -7.39 25.68
CA TRP A 116 21.68 -7.60 27.04
C TRP A 116 22.32 -6.33 27.59
N GLN A 117 21.92 -5.92 28.79
CA GLN A 117 22.56 -4.82 29.51
C GLN A 117 22.77 -5.24 30.97
N GLY A 118 24.04 -5.27 31.41
CA GLY A 118 24.39 -5.65 32.78
C GLY A 118 23.95 -7.07 33.17
N GLY A 119 24.00 -8.03 32.23
CA GLY A 119 23.58 -9.42 32.45
C GLY A 119 22.06 -9.64 32.52
N ARG A 120 21.24 -8.59 32.34
CA ARG A 120 19.78 -8.68 32.20
C ARG A 120 19.37 -8.49 30.75
N ARG A 121 18.43 -9.31 30.30
CA ARG A 121 17.81 -9.22 28.97
C ARG A 121 16.80 -8.07 28.96
N ILE A 122 17.02 -7.05 28.12
CA ILE A 122 16.18 -5.85 27.98
C ILE A 122 15.67 -5.77 26.53
N ASP A 123 14.98 -6.82 26.09
CA ASP A 123 14.40 -6.85 24.75
C ASP A 123 13.14 -6.01 24.72
N LYS A 124 13.19 -4.84 24.05
CA LYS A 124 11.98 -4.11 23.69
C LYS A 124 11.45 -4.67 22.37
N ARG A 125 10.19 -5.09 22.38
CA ARG A 125 9.50 -5.54 21.17
C ARG A 125 8.85 -4.33 20.48
N ASP A 126 8.92 -4.30 19.16
CA ASP A 126 8.33 -3.22 18.39
C ASP A 126 6.81 -3.31 18.43
N THR A 127 6.19 -2.19 18.80
CA THR A 127 4.75 -2.06 18.99
C THR A 127 4.28 -0.75 18.37
N LEU A 128 3.14 -0.80 17.71
CA LEU A 128 2.42 0.34 17.18
C LEU A 128 1.00 0.33 17.77
N LEU A 129 0.62 1.46 18.33
CA LEU A 129 -0.71 1.74 18.86
C LEU A 129 -1.30 2.86 18.01
N TYR A 130 -2.51 2.65 17.52
CA TYR A 130 -3.24 3.64 16.76
C TYR A 130 -4.67 3.72 17.28
N GLY A 131 -5.20 4.94 17.37
CA GLY A 131 -6.57 5.20 17.76
C GLY A 131 -7.14 6.33 16.92
N ARG A 132 -8.37 6.16 16.43
CA ARG A 132 -9.08 7.17 15.65
C ARG A 132 -10.50 7.32 16.16
N LEU A 133 -10.86 8.54 16.51
CA LEU A 133 -12.20 8.92 16.93
C LEU A 133 -12.87 9.70 15.81
N TYR A 134 -14.04 9.25 15.37
CA TYR A 134 -14.87 9.95 14.39
C TYR A 134 -15.92 10.80 15.10
N LEU A 135 -16.09 12.03 14.64
CA LEU A 135 -17.00 13.04 15.19
C LEU A 135 -17.92 13.51 14.04
N PRO A 136 -19.25 13.60 14.25
CA PRO A 136 -19.97 13.54 15.53
C PRO A 136 -20.43 12.13 15.95
N GLN A 137 -20.25 11.10 15.12
CA GLN A 137 -20.81 9.75 15.31
C GLN A 137 -20.24 9.03 16.55
N SER A 138 -19.18 9.57 17.15
CA SER A 138 -18.53 9.05 18.36
C SER A 138 -18.10 7.59 18.23
N THR A 139 -17.73 7.18 17.02
CA THR A 139 -17.21 5.84 16.73
C THR A 139 -15.70 5.83 16.94
N LEU A 140 -15.20 4.82 17.64
CA LEU A 140 -13.79 4.68 17.96
C LEU A 140 -13.20 3.48 17.22
N GLU A 141 -12.14 3.72 16.49
CA GLU A 141 -11.27 2.69 15.92
C GLU A 141 -9.97 2.63 16.73
N GLY A 142 -9.48 1.41 16.94
CA GLY A 142 -8.20 1.15 17.58
C GLY A 142 -7.45 0.07 16.82
N LEU A 143 -6.14 0.22 16.72
CA LEU A 143 -5.24 -0.77 16.15
C LEU A 143 -4.05 -0.95 17.09
N TYR A 144 -3.84 -2.19 17.52
CA TYR A 144 -2.64 -2.60 18.23
C TYR A 144 -1.86 -3.58 17.36
N LEU A 145 -0.62 -3.26 17.09
CA LEU A 145 0.26 -4.08 16.29
C LEU A 145 1.54 -4.33 17.08
N ARG A 146 1.94 -5.60 17.20
CA ARG A 146 3.11 -6.00 17.98
C ARG A 146 3.86 -7.10 17.26
N ARG A 147 5.17 -6.95 17.18
CA ARG A 147 6.04 -8.05 16.76
C ARG A 147 6.39 -8.91 17.96
N ILE A 148 5.97 -10.17 17.91
CA ILE A 148 6.24 -11.14 18.97
C ILE A 148 7.63 -11.73 18.76
N SER A 149 7.95 -12.07 17.51
CA SER A 149 9.24 -12.61 17.09
C SER A 149 9.61 -12.08 15.69
N PRO A 150 10.82 -12.36 15.16
CA PRO A 150 11.20 -11.97 13.80
C PRO A 150 10.26 -12.51 12.71
N THR A 151 9.59 -13.63 12.99
CA THR A 151 8.67 -14.32 12.08
C THR A 151 7.21 -14.15 12.45
N GLN A 152 6.89 -13.67 13.65
CA GLN A 152 5.51 -13.54 14.16
C GLN A 152 5.10 -12.09 14.43
N GLN A 153 3.95 -11.72 13.89
CA GLN A 153 3.30 -10.43 14.16
C GLN A 153 1.86 -10.66 14.62
N LEU A 154 1.45 -9.91 15.64
CA LEU A 154 0.08 -9.85 16.12
C LEU A 154 -0.51 -8.48 15.76
N LYS A 155 -1.68 -8.49 15.13
CA LYS A 155 -2.46 -7.30 14.79
C LYS A 155 -3.85 -7.45 15.38
N LEU A 156 -4.23 -6.58 16.31
CA LEU A 156 -5.56 -6.48 16.89
C LEU A 156 -6.20 -5.20 16.37
N SER A 157 -7.33 -5.31 15.67
CA SER A 157 -8.14 -4.17 15.23
C SER A 157 -9.43 -4.16 16.04
N VAL A 158 -9.80 -3.02 16.59
CA VAL A 158 -10.95 -2.83 17.47
C VAL A 158 -11.79 -1.72 16.89
N VAL A 159 -13.10 -1.95 16.79
CA VAL A 159 -14.06 -0.91 16.39
C VAL A 159 -15.16 -0.89 17.43
N SER A 160 -15.42 0.29 17.99
CA SER A 160 -16.50 0.56 18.93
C SER A 160 -17.50 1.50 18.26
N ASP A 161 -18.73 1.03 18.11
CA ASP A 161 -19.82 1.78 17.50
C ASP A 161 -21.14 1.30 18.11
N SER A 162 -21.97 2.26 18.53
CA SER A 162 -23.33 2.04 19.04
C SER A 162 -24.24 1.26 18.09
N ARG A 163 -23.97 1.28 16.78
CA ARG A 163 -24.76 0.58 15.76
C ARG A 163 -24.44 -0.92 15.69
N LEU A 164 -23.32 -1.36 16.26
CA LEU A 164 -22.96 -2.78 16.32
C LEU A 164 -23.77 -3.48 17.41
N ARG A 165 -24.17 -4.73 17.16
CA ARG A 165 -25.05 -5.51 18.06
C ARG A 165 -24.54 -5.56 19.51
N ASN A 166 -23.23 -5.63 19.70
CA ASN A 166 -22.58 -5.73 21.01
C ASN A 166 -21.82 -4.45 21.39
N GLY A 167 -22.08 -3.33 20.71
CA GLY A 167 -21.38 -2.05 20.93
C GLY A 167 -19.92 -2.00 20.45
N GLY A 168 -19.36 -3.13 19.99
CA GLY A 168 -18.03 -3.18 19.42
C GLY A 168 -17.65 -4.55 18.86
N THR A 169 -16.56 -4.57 18.11
CA THR A 169 -15.97 -5.78 17.53
C THR A 169 -14.45 -5.73 17.64
N VAL A 170 -13.85 -6.90 17.85
CA VAL A 170 -12.40 -7.11 17.88
C VAL A 170 -12.04 -8.14 16.83
N LEU A 171 -11.03 -7.80 16.01
CA LEU A 171 -10.41 -8.65 15.02
C LEU A 171 -8.96 -8.91 15.42
N ALA A 172 -8.64 -10.15 15.76
CA ALA A 172 -7.28 -10.61 16.00
C ALA A 172 -6.73 -11.30 14.75
N LEU A 173 -5.54 -10.89 14.33
CA LEU A 173 -4.79 -11.47 13.23
C LEU A 173 -3.39 -11.83 13.73
N HIS A 174 -3.07 -13.11 13.70
CA HIS A 174 -1.73 -13.63 13.99
C HIS A 174 -1.06 -14.04 12.68
N GLN A 175 0.03 -13.39 12.31
CA GLN A 175 0.76 -13.61 11.06
C GLN A 175 2.10 -14.28 11.33
N TYR A 176 2.40 -15.34 10.60
CA TYR A 176 3.64 -16.09 10.66
C TYR A 176 4.31 -16.10 9.30
N ASP A 177 5.29 -15.21 9.11
CA ASP A 177 6.00 -15.01 7.84
C ASP A 177 7.45 -15.44 7.96
N VAL A 178 7.86 -16.38 7.11
CA VAL A 178 9.24 -16.84 7.02
C VAL A 178 9.82 -16.70 5.60
N GLY A 179 9.24 -15.81 4.79
CA GLY A 179 9.63 -15.56 3.41
C GLY A 179 9.09 -16.64 2.46
N LYS A 180 9.54 -17.89 2.60
CA LYS A 180 9.12 -19.01 1.72
C LYS A 180 7.62 -19.26 1.77
N TYR A 181 7.03 -19.17 2.95
CA TYR A 181 5.59 -19.22 3.17
C TYR A 181 5.18 -18.21 4.25
N ASN A 182 3.91 -17.82 4.20
CA ASN A 182 3.24 -17.04 5.23
C ASN A 182 1.94 -17.75 5.60
N ALA A 183 1.68 -17.89 6.90
CA ALA A 183 0.43 -18.38 7.46
C ALA A 183 -0.20 -17.30 8.34
N GLU A 184 -1.48 -17.01 8.13
CA GLU A 184 -2.23 -16.05 8.96
C GLU A 184 -3.44 -16.73 9.59
N SER A 185 -3.61 -16.56 10.90
CA SER A 185 -4.79 -16.99 11.65
C SER A 185 -5.60 -15.76 12.02
N LEU A 186 -6.89 -15.79 11.70
CA LEU A 186 -7.85 -14.71 11.95
C LEU A 186 -8.89 -15.17 12.97
N TYR A 187 -9.22 -14.29 13.90
CA TYR A 187 -10.36 -14.46 14.79
C TYR A 187 -11.12 -13.13 14.91
N SER A 188 -12.42 -13.14 14.63
CA SER A 188 -13.30 -11.99 14.86
C SER A 188 -14.37 -12.33 15.89
N THR A 189 -14.60 -11.41 16.83
CA THR A 189 -15.72 -11.51 17.76
C THR A 189 -17.06 -11.28 17.06
N ASP A 190 -17.07 -10.59 15.91
CA ASP A 190 -18.27 -10.43 15.11
C ASP A 190 -18.57 -11.73 14.34
N GLY A 191 -19.74 -12.31 14.59
CA GLY A 191 -20.13 -13.59 14.01
C GLY A 191 -19.31 -14.80 14.49
N GLY A 192 -18.36 -14.62 15.42
CA GLY A 192 -17.43 -15.66 15.87
C GLY A 192 -16.65 -16.26 14.69
N LEU A 193 -16.12 -15.40 13.81
CA LEU A 193 -15.42 -15.79 12.59
C LEU A 193 -14.00 -16.28 12.91
N ILE A 194 -13.69 -17.52 12.54
CA ILE A 194 -12.33 -18.05 12.54
C ILE A 194 -11.89 -18.18 11.08
N GLY A 195 -10.66 -17.77 10.78
CA GLY A 195 -10.12 -17.89 9.44
C GLY A 195 -8.65 -18.30 9.43
N PHE A 196 -8.24 -18.96 8.36
CA PHE A 196 -6.86 -19.31 8.09
C PHE A 196 -6.51 -18.90 6.67
N ARG A 197 -5.33 -18.33 6.49
CA ARG A 197 -4.76 -17.97 5.18
C ARG A 197 -3.37 -18.55 5.06
N GLY A 198 -3.04 -19.03 3.89
CA GLY A 198 -1.71 -19.52 3.56
C GLY A 198 -1.25 -18.97 2.22
N LEU A 199 0.01 -18.56 2.14
CA LEU A 199 0.68 -18.21 0.90
C LEU A 199 2.02 -18.96 0.85
N TYR A 200 2.29 -19.62 -0.26
CA TYR A 200 3.52 -20.34 -0.55
C TYR A 200 4.20 -19.74 -1.77
N ASN A 201 5.48 -19.42 -1.66
CA ASN A 201 6.30 -18.90 -2.75
C ASN A 201 7.17 -19.99 -3.35
N PHE A 202 6.98 -20.27 -4.64
CA PHE A 202 7.85 -21.13 -5.41
C PHE A 202 9.13 -20.37 -5.81
N GLY A 203 10.24 -21.09 -5.93
CA GLY A 203 11.57 -20.52 -6.17
C GLY A 203 12.58 -20.75 -5.04
N PRO A 204 13.73 -20.07 -5.06
CA PRO A 204 14.79 -20.26 -4.07
C PRO A 204 14.31 -19.96 -2.64
N ASP A 205 14.75 -20.77 -1.68
CA ASP A 205 14.38 -20.60 -0.27
C ASP A 205 15.31 -19.56 0.39
N PRO A 206 14.79 -18.41 0.86
CA PRO A 206 15.60 -17.37 1.49
C PRO A 206 16.28 -17.82 2.79
N ARG A 207 15.94 -18.99 3.34
CA ARG A 207 16.56 -19.54 4.55
C ARG A 207 17.89 -20.26 4.28
N LYS A 208 18.10 -20.77 3.08
CA LYS A 208 19.33 -21.46 2.70
C LYS A 208 20.27 -20.44 2.07
N GLU A 209 21.50 -20.32 2.57
CA GLU A 209 22.51 -19.53 1.88
C GLU A 209 22.73 -20.15 0.50
N THR A 210 22.42 -19.40 -0.54
CA THR A 210 22.62 -19.84 -1.91
C THR A 210 24.14 -19.91 -2.16
N THR A 211 24.72 -21.10 -2.01
CA THR A 211 26.02 -21.46 -2.63
C THR A 211 25.89 -21.59 -4.15
N GLU A 212 24.65 -21.60 -4.67
CA GLU A 212 24.40 -21.65 -6.11
C GLU A 212 24.66 -20.28 -6.76
N GLN A 213 25.44 -20.32 -7.84
CA GLN A 213 25.78 -19.19 -8.69
C GLN A 213 24.53 -18.36 -9.03
N PRO A 214 24.64 -17.02 -9.19
CA PRO A 214 23.52 -16.22 -9.66
C PRO A 214 22.94 -16.90 -10.92
N PRO A 215 21.61 -17.16 -10.97
CA PRO A 215 21.01 -17.82 -12.11
C PRO A 215 21.42 -17.07 -13.38
N ARG A 216 21.86 -17.83 -14.41
CA ARG A 216 22.35 -17.26 -15.68
C ARG A 216 21.35 -16.21 -16.17
N MET A 217 21.85 -15.01 -16.46
CA MET A 217 21.08 -13.85 -16.93
C MET A 217 20.26 -14.07 -18.23
N ASP A 218 20.31 -15.28 -18.81
CA ASP A 218 19.67 -15.65 -20.06
C ASP A 218 18.27 -16.25 -19.91
N ASP A 219 17.80 -16.52 -18.68
CA ASP A 219 16.42 -16.96 -18.46
C ASP A 219 15.45 -15.80 -18.70
N ARG A 220 14.85 -15.79 -19.89
CA ARG A 220 13.81 -14.85 -20.35
C ARG A 220 12.63 -14.70 -19.38
N PHE A 221 12.49 -15.55 -18.37
CA PHE A 221 11.40 -15.55 -17.38
C PHE A 221 11.91 -15.62 -15.94
N TYR A 222 12.70 -14.63 -15.51
CA TYR A 222 13.02 -14.45 -14.09
C TYR A 222 11.82 -13.87 -13.32
N GLY A 223 10.98 -14.76 -12.78
CA GLY A 223 9.77 -14.40 -12.05
C GLY A 223 9.46 -15.36 -10.91
N ARG A 224 8.69 -14.86 -9.94
CA ARG A 224 8.23 -15.61 -8.77
C ARG A 224 6.79 -16.01 -8.95
N PHE A 225 6.53 -17.32 -8.82
CA PHE A 225 5.19 -17.85 -8.69
C PHE A 225 4.84 -18.03 -7.21
N SER A 226 3.69 -17.54 -6.79
CA SER A 226 3.15 -17.65 -5.44
C SER A 226 1.75 -18.25 -5.54
N ALA A 227 1.42 -19.25 -4.73
CA ALA A 227 0.07 -19.79 -4.63
C ALA A 227 -0.38 -19.82 -3.17
N GLY A 228 -1.67 -19.63 -2.94
CA GLY A 228 -2.23 -19.58 -1.60
C GLY A 228 -3.71 -19.89 -1.58
N ALA A 229 -4.22 -19.96 -0.37
CA ALA A 229 -5.63 -20.18 -0.12
C ALA A 229 -6.05 -19.49 1.18
N GLU A 230 -7.33 -19.19 1.29
CA GLU A 230 -7.96 -18.77 2.54
C GLU A 230 -9.22 -19.60 2.80
N MET A 231 -9.51 -19.81 4.07
CA MET A 231 -10.70 -20.47 4.55
C MET A 231 -11.23 -19.71 5.76
N TYR A 232 -12.53 -19.46 5.79
CA TYR A 232 -13.23 -18.83 6.90
C TYR A 232 -14.41 -19.68 7.33
N TYR A 233 -14.71 -19.65 8.62
CA TYR A 233 -15.88 -20.27 9.20
C TYR A 233 -16.44 -19.37 10.31
N GLY A 234 -17.66 -18.90 10.13
CA GLY A 234 -18.42 -18.14 11.12
C GLY A 234 -19.20 -19.08 12.02
N SER A 235 -18.79 -19.22 13.27
CA SER A 235 -19.44 -20.13 14.23
C SER A 235 -20.88 -19.74 14.54
N LEU A 236 -21.19 -18.44 14.63
CA LEU A 236 -22.54 -17.95 14.92
C LEU A 236 -23.45 -18.02 13.68
N ASN A 237 -22.91 -17.67 12.51
CA ASN A 237 -23.68 -17.64 11.27
C ASN A 237 -23.71 -19.00 10.54
N LYS A 238 -22.94 -19.99 11.00
CA LYS A 238 -22.77 -21.31 10.38
C LYS A 238 -22.49 -21.23 8.87
N SER A 239 -21.72 -20.23 8.46
CA SER A 239 -21.34 -19.99 7.07
C SER A 239 -19.84 -20.07 6.93
N GLY A 240 -19.38 -20.60 5.80
CA GLY A 240 -17.97 -20.70 5.47
C GLY A 240 -17.66 -20.07 4.12
N GLY A 241 -16.40 -19.67 3.96
CA GLY A 241 -15.87 -19.15 2.71
C GLY A 241 -14.53 -19.79 2.41
N VAL A 242 -14.25 -20.09 1.15
CA VAL A 242 -12.94 -20.58 0.70
C VAL A 242 -12.56 -19.81 -0.56
N SER A 243 -11.30 -19.40 -0.67
CA SER A 243 -10.75 -18.91 -1.93
C SER A 243 -9.34 -19.44 -2.16
N PHE A 244 -8.98 -19.61 -3.43
CA PHE A 244 -7.66 -20.00 -3.88
C PHE A 244 -7.09 -18.89 -4.76
N GLY A 245 -5.79 -18.66 -4.68
CA GLY A 245 -5.16 -17.59 -5.42
C GLY A 245 -3.76 -17.95 -5.88
N GLY A 246 -3.43 -17.57 -7.11
CA GLY A 246 -2.10 -17.64 -7.69
C GLY A 246 -1.62 -16.26 -8.13
N ARG A 247 -0.32 -15.99 -8.00
CA ARG A 247 0.34 -14.79 -8.51
C ARG A 247 1.64 -15.15 -9.18
N PHE A 248 1.85 -14.67 -10.38
CA PHE A 248 3.15 -14.63 -11.05
C PHE A 248 3.62 -13.18 -11.10
N ALA A 249 4.83 -12.89 -10.64
CA ALA A 249 5.40 -11.54 -10.68
C ALA A 249 6.88 -11.59 -11.09
N THR A 250 7.30 -10.74 -12.03
CA THR A 250 8.72 -10.61 -12.40
C THR A 250 9.50 -9.86 -11.34
N LEU A 251 10.67 -10.38 -10.97
CA LEU A 251 11.53 -9.79 -9.95
C LEU A 251 12.40 -8.64 -10.52
N PRO A 252 12.94 -7.74 -9.68
CA PRO A 252 13.70 -6.57 -10.13
C PRO A 252 14.95 -6.88 -10.96
N ALA A 253 15.55 -8.06 -10.80
CA ALA A 253 16.71 -8.47 -11.62
C ALA A 253 16.34 -8.78 -13.09
N HIS A 254 15.05 -8.89 -13.42
CA HIS A 254 14.59 -9.07 -14.79
C HIS A 254 14.73 -7.76 -15.58
N LYS A 255 15.48 -7.80 -16.69
CA LYS A 255 15.72 -6.63 -17.57
C LYS A 255 14.50 -6.22 -18.43
N GLY A 256 13.50 -7.08 -18.56
CA GLY A 256 12.29 -6.79 -19.34
C GLY A 256 11.27 -5.93 -18.57
N THR A 257 10.13 -5.66 -19.22
CA THR A 257 9.03 -4.91 -18.60
C THR A 257 8.45 -5.68 -17.42
N PRO A 258 8.43 -5.10 -16.21
CA PRO A 258 7.85 -5.77 -15.05
C PRO A 258 6.37 -6.10 -15.29
N LEU A 259 5.99 -7.33 -14.97
CA LEU A 259 4.62 -7.82 -15.07
C LEU A 259 4.19 -8.54 -13.80
N THR A 260 2.90 -8.45 -13.49
CA THR A 260 2.24 -9.16 -12.41
C THR A 260 0.92 -9.71 -12.91
N ALA A 261 0.79 -11.03 -12.92
CA ALA A 261 -0.44 -11.75 -13.26
C ALA A 261 -1.00 -12.41 -11.99
N THR A 262 -2.30 -12.29 -11.74
CA THR A 262 -2.98 -12.94 -10.61
C THR A 262 -4.21 -13.68 -11.08
N LEU A 263 -4.46 -14.84 -10.49
CA LEU A 263 -5.67 -15.63 -10.68
C LEU A 263 -6.26 -15.91 -9.31
N THR A 264 -7.53 -15.58 -9.09
CA THR A 264 -8.26 -15.85 -7.86
C THR A 264 -9.53 -16.60 -8.16
N LEU A 265 -9.78 -17.66 -7.39
CA LEU A 265 -10.86 -18.62 -7.58
C LEU A 265 -11.66 -18.70 -6.27
N ASN A 266 -12.95 -18.44 -6.33
CA ASN A 266 -13.88 -18.71 -5.24
C ASN A 266 -14.82 -19.85 -5.68
N PRO A 267 -14.50 -21.11 -5.32
CA PRO A 267 -15.26 -22.27 -5.80
C PRO A 267 -16.70 -22.32 -5.26
N LEU A 268 -16.95 -21.77 -4.07
CA LEU A 268 -18.29 -21.79 -3.47
C LEU A 268 -19.25 -20.89 -4.25
N MET A 269 -18.80 -19.71 -4.67
CA MET A 269 -19.61 -18.75 -5.44
C MET A 269 -19.40 -18.84 -6.96
N GLY A 270 -18.47 -19.67 -7.42
CA GLY A 270 -18.16 -19.85 -8.84
C GLY A 270 -17.43 -18.67 -9.49
N ASN A 271 -16.85 -17.75 -8.70
CA ASN A 271 -16.17 -16.57 -9.25
C ASN A 271 -14.70 -16.88 -9.59
N VAL A 272 -14.32 -16.56 -10.82
CA VAL A 272 -12.95 -16.64 -11.38
C VAL A 272 -12.53 -15.23 -11.78
N SER A 273 -11.54 -14.68 -11.09
CA SER A 273 -11.00 -13.34 -11.35
C SER A 273 -9.56 -13.46 -11.82
N THR A 274 -9.26 -12.95 -13.00
CA THR A 274 -7.92 -12.91 -13.59
C THR A 274 -7.49 -11.46 -13.72
N THR A 275 -6.27 -11.12 -13.30
CA THR A 275 -5.71 -9.79 -13.48
C THR A 275 -4.34 -9.87 -14.10
N TYR A 276 -4.06 -8.96 -15.03
CA TYR A 276 -2.79 -8.81 -15.71
C TYR A 276 -2.36 -7.33 -15.67
N ALA A 277 -1.30 -7.05 -14.92
CA ALA A 277 -0.72 -5.72 -14.75
C ALA A 277 0.70 -5.69 -15.33
N VAL A 278 1.01 -4.67 -16.12
CA VAL A 278 2.31 -4.50 -16.79
C VAL A 278 2.78 -3.06 -16.63
N LYS A 279 4.04 -2.89 -16.26
CA LYS A 279 4.73 -1.60 -16.32
C LYS A 279 5.29 -1.40 -17.74
N ALA A 280 4.49 -0.78 -18.61
CA ALA A 280 4.77 -0.61 -20.04
C ALA A 280 5.86 0.43 -20.35
N GLY A 281 6.28 1.22 -19.35
CA GLY A 281 7.42 2.13 -19.44
C GLY A 281 7.85 2.59 -18.05
N GLU A 282 8.79 3.53 -17.96
CA GLU A 282 9.28 4.06 -16.67
C GLU A 282 8.14 4.66 -15.83
N ASN A 283 7.20 5.32 -16.53
CA ASN A 283 6.15 6.15 -15.95
C ASN A 283 4.73 5.67 -16.26
N LEU A 284 4.56 4.57 -17.01
CA LEU A 284 3.25 4.05 -17.41
C LEU A 284 3.05 2.62 -16.91
N ALA A 285 1.98 2.40 -16.17
CA ALA A 285 1.49 1.07 -15.81
C ALA A 285 0.08 0.86 -16.37
N LEU A 286 -0.17 -0.33 -16.88
CA LEU A 286 -1.44 -0.77 -17.43
C LEU A 286 -1.93 -1.98 -16.63
N CYS A 287 -3.24 -2.07 -16.44
CA CYS A 287 -3.87 -3.19 -15.75
C CYS A 287 -5.15 -3.60 -16.48
N SER A 288 -5.36 -4.90 -16.61
CA SER A 288 -6.60 -5.49 -17.11
C SER A 288 -7.08 -6.53 -16.11
N LYS A 289 -8.36 -6.50 -15.75
CA LYS A 289 -9.00 -7.45 -14.85
C LYS A 289 -10.24 -8.00 -15.51
N PHE A 290 -10.34 -9.31 -15.53
CA PHE A 290 -11.45 -10.06 -16.08
C PHE A 290 -12.05 -10.93 -14.98
N ASP A 291 -13.29 -10.62 -14.61
CA ASP A 291 -14.06 -11.36 -13.62
C ASP A 291 -15.13 -12.17 -14.35
N PHE A 292 -15.23 -13.46 -14.02
CA PHE A 292 -16.19 -14.37 -14.63
C PHE A 292 -16.85 -15.22 -13.56
N ASN A 293 -18.18 -15.27 -13.57
CA ASN A 293 -18.95 -16.13 -12.70
C ASN A 293 -19.41 -17.37 -13.48
N VAL A 294 -18.93 -18.55 -13.06
CA VAL A 294 -19.23 -19.84 -13.71
C VAL A 294 -20.71 -20.22 -13.58
N TYR A 295 -21.39 -19.80 -12.50
CA TYR A 295 -22.79 -20.17 -12.28
C TYR A 295 -23.77 -19.24 -13.00
N SER A 296 -23.49 -17.93 -13.05
CA SER A 296 -24.36 -16.97 -13.76
C SER A 296 -23.95 -16.71 -15.21
N TYR A 297 -22.76 -17.18 -15.63
CA TYR A 297 -22.13 -16.85 -16.92
C TYR A 297 -21.97 -15.33 -17.15
N GLU A 298 -21.94 -14.56 -16.08
CA GLU A 298 -21.68 -13.12 -16.14
C GLU A 298 -20.18 -12.87 -16.22
N SER A 299 -19.78 -12.03 -17.17
CA SER A 299 -18.41 -11.55 -17.32
C SER A 299 -18.35 -10.05 -17.08
N ASP A 300 -17.32 -9.59 -16.40
CA ASP A 300 -16.99 -8.17 -16.26
C ASP A 300 -15.52 -7.94 -16.64
N LEU A 301 -15.28 -6.88 -17.40
CA LEU A 301 -13.94 -6.49 -17.85
C LEU A 301 -13.68 -5.06 -17.39
N MET A 302 -12.58 -4.90 -16.65
CA MET A 302 -12.08 -3.61 -16.22
C MET A 302 -10.68 -3.38 -16.75
N LEU A 303 -10.47 -2.20 -17.33
CA LEU A 303 -9.17 -1.73 -17.77
C LEU A 303 -8.78 -0.52 -16.94
N GLY A 304 -7.50 -0.38 -16.62
CA GLY A 304 -6.99 0.80 -15.96
C GLY A 304 -5.56 1.09 -16.33
N PHE A 305 -5.18 2.34 -16.13
CA PHE A 305 -3.82 2.79 -16.34
C PHE A 305 -3.42 3.81 -15.27
N GLU A 306 -2.12 3.88 -15.06
CA GLU A 306 -1.46 4.82 -14.17
C GLU A 306 -0.32 5.48 -14.94
N LEU A 307 -0.33 6.82 -14.98
CA LEU A 307 0.65 7.65 -15.66
C LEU A 307 1.30 8.61 -14.67
N TRP A 308 2.60 8.42 -14.46
CA TRP A 308 3.44 9.26 -13.61
C TRP A 308 3.98 10.44 -14.40
N ARG A 309 3.77 11.65 -13.88
CA ARG A 309 4.34 12.88 -14.44
C ARG A 309 5.54 13.30 -13.62
N MET A 310 6.72 13.13 -14.21
CA MET A 310 7.98 13.61 -13.66
C MET A 310 8.09 15.13 -13.82
N LYS A 311 8.77 15.79 -12.88
CA LYS A 311 9.16 17.20 -13.01
C LYS A 311 10.14 17.28 -14.16
N GLY A 312 9.84 18.11 -15.16
CA GLY A 312 10.80 18.40 -16.22
C GLY A 312 12.09 18.90 -15.58
N ARG A 313 13.23 18.36 -16.01
CA ARG A 313 14.55 18.84 -15.57
C ARG A 313 14.62 20.33 -15.88
N SER A 314 14.46 21.17 -14.87
CA SER A 314 14.87 22.56 -14.99
C SER A 314 16.38 22.50 -15.01
N GLU A 315 16.99 22.77 -16.17
CA GLU A 315 18.43 23.04 -16.17
C GLU A 315 18.66 24.15 -15.14
N PRO A 316 19.58 23.96 -14.17
CA PRO A 316 19.90 25.02 -13.25
C PRO A 316 20.29 26.22 -14.11
N ARG A 317 19.55 27.32 -13.95
CA ARG A 317 19.86 28.57 -14.63
C ARG A 317 21.31 28.87 -14.27
N ARG A 318 22.22 28.74 -15.24
CA ARG A 318 23.66 28.95 -15.04
C ARG A 318 23.88 30.40 -14.63
N GLU A 319 23.74 30.69 -13.35
CA GLU A 319 24.11 31.97 -12.79
C GLU A 319 25.63 31.95 -12.64
N ARG A 320 26.29 32.84 -13.40
CA ARG A 320 27.74 33.04 -13.28
C ARG A 320 28.07 33.36 -11.83
N SER A 321 29.11 32.72 -11.31
CA SER A 321 29.65 33.02 -9.99
C SER A 321 30.00 34.52 -9.88
N ILE A 322 29.95 35.08 -8.67
CA ILE A 322 30.25 36.52 -8.46
C ILE A 322 31.67 36.85 -8.97
N ALA A 323 32.63 35.95 -8.74
CA ALA A 323 34.01 36.08 -9.24
C ALA A 323 34.07 36.11 -10.78
N ALA A 324 33.37 35.20 -11.46
CA ALA A 324 33.30 35.18 -12.93
C ALA A 324 32.58 36.39 -13.52
N LYS A 325 31.57 36.95 -12.82
CA LYS A 325 30.92 38.21 -13.20
C LYS A 325 31.88 39.39 -13.10
N LEU A 326 32.72 39.44 -12.07
CA LEU A 326 33.73 40.50 -11.88
C LEU A 326 34.87 40.40 -12.91
N GLU A 327 35.30 39.18 -13.26
CA GLU A 327 36.42 38.95 -14.19
C GLU A 327 36.02 38.88 -15.66
N TRP A 328 34.75 39.06 -16.01
CA TRP A 328 34.23 38.91 -17.39
C TRP A 328 34.61 37.56 -18.04
N ARG A 329 34.74 36.50 -17.25
CA ARG A 329 35.09 35.15 -17.72
C ARG A 329 33.90 34.21 -17.54
N ALA A 330 33.86 33.14 -18.34
CA ALA A 330 32.94 32.03 -18.10
C ALA A 330 33.53 31.13 -17.01
N ASP A 331 32.72 30.67 -16.06
CA ASP A 331 33.15 29.68 -15.07
C ASP A 331 33.66 28.41 -15.80
N THR A 332 34.83 27.92 -15.40
CA THR A 332 35.36 26.62 -15.86
C THR A 332 34.46 25.50 -15.34
N ILE A 333 33.98 24.66 -16.26
CA ILE A 333 33.00 23.61 -15.98
C ILE A 333 33.70 22.46 -15.24
N GLU A 334 33.81 22.57 -13.93
CA GLU A 334 34.13 21.44 -13.05
C GLU A 334 33.07 21.33 -11.97
N GLU A 335 31.97 20.67 -12.32
CA GLU A 335 31.24 19.75 -11.45
C GLU A 335 30.20 19.05 -12.32
N LYS A 336 30.39 17.74 -12.56
CA LYS A 336 29.27 16.88 -12.97
C LYS A 336 28.29 16.91 -11.82
N ALA A 337 27.31 17.81 -11.88
CA ALA A 337 26.19 17.82 -10.96
C ALA A 337 25.64 16.40 -10.89
N THR A 338 25.75 15.77 -9.73
CA THR A 338 25.04 14.52 -9.44
C THR A 338 23.60 14.75 -9.85
N PRO A 339 23.03 13.98 -10.79
CA PRO A 339 21.68 14.25 -11.27
C PRO A 339 20.76 14.26 -10.06
N GLU A 340 20.08 15.38 -9.83
CA GLU A 340 19.07 15.46 -8.79
C GLU A 340 18.07 14.32 -9.00
N PRO A 341 17.64 13.62 -7.93
CA PRO A 341 16.68 12.54 -8.07
C PRO A 341 15.42 13.03 -8.78
N GLU A 342 14.94 12.26 -9.76
CA GLU A 342 13.78 12.64 -10.56
C GLU A 342 12.55 12.84 -9.66
N GLN A 343 12.17 14.11 -9.48
CA GLN A 343 11.09 14.46 -8.57
C GLN A 343 9.75 14.27 -9.28
N VAL A 344 8.90 13.38 -8.77
CA VAL A 344 7.53 13.21 -9.26
C VAL A 344 6.70 14.46 -8.93
N MET A 345 5.95 14.98 -9.92
CA MET A 345 4.98 16.07 -9.71
C MET A 345 3.58 15.55 -9.40
N GLY A 346 3.17 14.47 -10.05
CA GLY A 346 1.85 13.87 -9.83
C GLY A 346 1.63 12.63 -10.67
N VAL A 347 0.47 12.02 -10.47
CA VAL A 347 0.05 10.74 -11.03
C VAL A 347 -1.39 10.85 -11.49
N LEU A 348 -1.64 10.47 -12.74
CA LEU A 348 -2.97 10.34 -13.29
C LEU A 348 -3.32 8.85 -13.34
N LYS A 349 -4.43 8.47 -12.71
CA LYS A 349 -5.00 7.13 -12.81
C LYS A 349 -6.35 7.22 -13.48
N ALA A 350 -6.62 6.23 -14.32
CA ALA A 350 -7.92 6.06 -14.91
C ALA A 350 -8.32 4.59 -14.88
N ARG A 351 -9.61 4.35 -14.75
CA ARG A 351 -10.22 3.03 -14.91
C ARG A 351 -11.46 3.14 -15.79
N MET A 352 -11.73 2.07 -16.53
CA MET A 352 -12.89 1.94 -17.40
C MET A 352 -13.45 0.52 -17.29
N ASP A 353 -14.73 0.44 -16.98
CA ASP A 353 -15.53 -0.79 -16.93
C ASP A 353 -16.20 -1.04 -18.30
N GLN A 354 -16.50 -2.30 -18.64
CA GLN A 354 -17.30 -2.72 -19.80
C GLN A 354 -18.61 -1.92 -19.97
N ASN A 355 -19.16 -1.40 -18.88
CA ASN A 355 -20.34 -0.55 -18.86
C ASN A 355 -20.09 0.93 -19.23
N TRP A 356 -18.89 1.30 -19.69
CA TRP A 356 -18.50 2.69 -19.98
C TRP A 356 -18.58 3.62 -18.77
N LYS A 357 -18.40 3.06 -17.57
CA LYS A 357 -18.14 3.84 -16.36
C LYS A 357 -16.65 4.11 -16.27
N ILE A 358 -16.28 5.38 -16.19
CA ILE A 358 -14.90 5.84 -16.16
C ILE A 358 -14.63 6.46 -14.80
N GLY A 359 -13.59 6.02 -14.12
CA GLY A 359 -13.05 6.69 -12.93
C GLY A 359 -11.76 7.40 -13.31
N LEU A 360 -11.60 8.65 -12.90
CA LEU A 360 -10.37 9.43 -13.05
C LEU A 360 -9.90 9.90 -11.69
N LEU A 361 -8.60 9.81 -11.44
CA LEU A 361 -7.96 10.27 -10.22
C LEU A 361 -6.65 10.96 -10.58
N TRP A 362 -6.47 12.19 -10.10
CA TRP A 362 -5.24 12.94 -10.23
C TRP A 362 -4.69 13.24 -8.85
N GLU A 363 -3.54 12.66 -8.55
CA GLU A 363 -2.81 12.82 -7.30
C GLU A 363 -1.54 13.63 -7.56
N GLY A 364 -1.13 14.49 -6.64
CA GLY A 364 0.09 15.24 -6.84
C GLY A 364 0.47 16.13 -5.68
N ARG A 365 1.53 16.89 -5.90
CA ARG A 365 2.09 17.82 -4.91
C ARG A 365 2.08 19.24 -5.47
N VAL A 366 1.62 20.18 -4.64
CA VAL A 366 1.71 21.62 -4.86
C VAL A 366 2.39 22.23 -3.64
N LYS A 367 3.67 22.61 -3.78
CA LYS A 367 4.52 23.08 -2.67
C LYS A 367 4.55 22.04 -1.52
N GLU A 368 3.98 22.39 -0.37
CA GLU A 368 3.87 21.54 0.83
C GLU A 368 2.49 20.89 0.97
N LEU A 369 1.64 20.96 -0.06
CA LEU A 369 0.32 20.33 -0.03
C LEU A 369 0.29 19.15 -0.98
N LEU A 370 -0.22 18.02 -0.50
CA LEU A 370 -0.59 16.89 -1.33
C LEU A 370 -2.07 17.02 -1.67
N PHE A 371 -2.42 16.82 -2.94
CA PHE A 371 -3.81 16.87 -3.39
C PHE A 371 -4.20 15.58 -4.10
N THR A 372 -5.48 15.24 -3.99
CA THR A 372 -6.12 14.14 -4.72
C THR A 372 -7.44 14.69 -5.27
N LEU A 373 -7.52 14.82 -6.58
CA LEU A 373 -8.72 15.21 -7.30
C LEU A 373 -9.30 13.97 -7.98
N GLY A 374 -10.56 13.64 -7.73
CA GLY A 374 -11.19 12.47 -8.33
C GLY A 374 -12.54 12.78 -8.95
N THR A 375 -12.86 12.09 -10.04
CA THR A 375 -14.19 12.12 -10.63
C THR A 375 -14.61 10.75 -11.14
N SER A 376 -15.92 10.48 -11.10
CA SER A 376 -16.53 9.32 -11.74
C SER A 376 -17.54 9.76 -12.78
N ILE A 377 -17.41 9.19 -13.96
CA ILE A 377 -18.19 9.51 -15.15
C ILE A 377 -18.94 8.26 -15.59
N ASP A 378 -20.24 8.38 -15.84
CA ASP A 378 -21.06 7.32 -16.42
C ASP A 378 -21.57 7.75 -17.79
N MET A 379 -20.95 7.22 -18.85
CA MET A 379 -21.26 7.60 -20.22
C MET A 379 -22.62 7.10 -20.71
N LYS A 380 -23.24 6.12 -20.02
CA LYS A 380 -24.59 5.65 -20.36
C LYS A 380 -25.67 6.67 -19.96
N ARG A 381 -25.40 7.52 -18.96
CA ARG A 381 -26.31 8.58 -18.50
C ARG A 381 -25.86 9.93 -19.05
N ARG A 382 -26.33 10.26 -20.26
CA ARG A 382 -25.94 11.51 -20.95
C ARG A 382 -26.43 12.78 -20.26
N ASP A 383 -27.51 12.70 -19.47
CA ASP A 383 -28.09 13.88 -18.80
C ASP A 383 -27.28 14.33 -17.58
N GLN A 384 -26.57 13.40 -16.92
CA GLN A 384 -25.69 13.65 -15.77
C GLN A 384 -24.46 12.73 -15.84
N PRO A 385 -23.51 13.03 -16.74
CA PRO A 385 -22.36 12.17 -16.96
C PRO A 385 -21.44 12.15 -15.73
N PHE A 386 -21.28 13.28 -15.04
CA PHE A 386 -20.49 13.37 -13.81
C PHE A 386 -21.33 12.99 -12.60
N ARG A 387 -21.01 11.85 -11.97
CA ARG A 387 -21.72 11.37 -10.77
C ARG A 387 -21.11 11.93 -9.49
N VAL A 388 -19.79 12.01 -9.45
CA VAL A 388 -19.04 12.40 -8.26
C VAL A 388 -17.84 13.24 -8.69
N LEU A 389 -17.64 14.35 -7.99
CA LEU A 389 -16.41 15.13 -8.00
C LEU A 389 -15.98 15.30 -6.54
N GLY A 390 -14.69 15.14 -6.28
CA GLY A 390 -14.15 15.44 -4.96
C GLY A 390 -12.68 15.83 -4.99
N LEU A 391 -12.30 16.60 -3.98
CA LEU A 391 -10.96 17.12 -3.77
C LEU A 391 -10.57 16.82 -2.32
N GLU A 392 -9.46 16.13 -2.16
CA GLU A 392 -8.81 15.89 -0.87
C GLU A 392 -7.48 16.64 -0.84
N LEU A 393 -7.27 17.43 0.21
CA LEU A 393 -6.02 18.13 0.49
C LEU A 393 -5.42 17.56 1.76
N GLN A 394 -4.13 17.25 1.71
CA GLN A 394 -3.39 16.71 2.84
C GLN A 394 -2.15 17.56 3.08
N TYR A 395 -2.00 18.01 4.32
CA TYR A 395 -0.82 18.69 4.82
C TYR A 395 -0.23 17.87 5.96
N SER A 396 1.08 17.65 5.89
CA SER A 396 1.82 16.96 6.94
C SER A 396 3.09 17.71 7.27
N SER A 397 3.33 17.91 8.57
CA SER A 397 4.53 18.56 9.12
C SER A 397 5.40 17.59 9.90
#